data_AF-A0A955Y1J9-F1
#
_entry.id   AF-A0A955Y1J9-F1
#
_cell.length_a   1.000
_cell.length_b   1.000
_cell.length_c   1.000
_cell.angle_alpha   90.00
_cell.angle_beta   90.00
_cell.angle_gamma   90.00
#
_symmetry.space_group_name_H-M   'P 1'
#
loop_
_entity.id
_entity.type
_entity.pdbx_description
1 polymer ?
#
loop_
_entity_poly.entity_id
_entity_poly.type
_entity_poly.pdbx_seq_one_letter_code
_entity_poly.pdbx_strand_id
1 'polypeptide(L)'
;MLILALLARAVPPPPLPPPPPLYEDRDRDGASAQSDCDDLDPAVFPGAPERCDGVDNDCDGLVDEDSDDVVGVFYADVDGDGYGAGAPVELPVCSARADHVATAGDCDETSADVHPGPEPDVCDRVDSDCDGLVDEDEAVIFWPDRDGDGFAGALAWTCEPDPVSAPHRGDCDDGDPARNPGAF
;
A
#
# COMPACT_ATOMS: atom_id res chain seq x y z
N MET A 1 19.53 -73.44 19.46
CA MET A 1 20.21 -72.65 18.42
C MET A 1 20.45 -71.27 19.01
N LEU A 2 21.68 -70.97 19.43
CA LEU A 2 22.04 -69.67 19.99
C LEU A 2 22.68 -68.86 18.86
N ILE A 3 21.93 -67.90 18.30
CA ILE A 3 22.38 -67.04 17.21
C ILE A 3 23.29 -65.98 17.84
N LEU A 4 24.59 -66.11 17.60
CA LEU A 4 25.61 -65.14 17.99
C LEU A 4 25.48 -63.93 17.05
N ALA A 5 24.76 -62.89 17.50
CA ALA A 5 24.63 -61.64 16.77
C ALA A 5 25.98 -60.91 16.77
N LEU A 6 26.63 -60.91 15.60
CA LEU A 6 27.86 -60.17 15.34
C LEU A 6 27.52 -58.66 15.30
N LEU A 7 27.73 -57.97 16.42
CA LEU A 7 27.59 -56.52 16.50
C LEU A 7 28.73 -55.87 15.72
N ALA A 8 28.46 -55.49 14.47
CA ALA A 8 29.32 -54.58 13.73
C ALA A 8 29.32 -53.23 14.47
N ARG A 9 30.43 -52.90 15.14
CA ARG A 9 30.64 -51.57 15.71
C ARG A 9 30.80 -50.59 14.56
N ALA A 10 29.80 -49.75 14.34
CA ALA A 10 29.92 -48.60 13.46
C ALA A 10 31.09 -47.74 13.93
N VAL A 11 32.09 -47.56 13.06
CA VAL A 11 33.15 -46.58 13.30
C VAL A 11 32.47 -45.21 13.21
N PRO A 12 32.51 -44.38 14.27
CA PRO A 12 31.92 -43.04 14.19
C PRO A 12 32.63 -42.27 13.06
N PRO A 13 31.88 -41.48 12.26
CA PRO A 13 32.51 -40.66 11.24
C PRO A 13 33.57 -39.76 11.90
N PRO A 14 34.68 -39.48 11.21
CA PRO A 14 35.67 -38.53 11.73
C PRO A 14 34.93 -37.22 12.06
N PRO A 15 35.31 -36.54 13.17
CA PRO A 15 34.76 -35.23 13.46
C PRO A 15 34.98 -34.35 12.24
N LEU A 16 33.93 -33.65 11.82
CA LEU A 16 34.03 -32.66 10.75
C LEU A 16 35.16 -31.68 11.12
N PRO A 17 35.98 -31.25 10.15
CA PRO A 17 36.95 -30.20 10.42
C PRO A 17 36.22 -29.00 11.03
N PRO A 18 36.83 -28.30 12.01
CA PRO A 18 36.22 -27.10 12.54
C PRO A 18 35.98 -26.12 11.37
N PRO A 19 34.86 -25.39 11.35
CA PRO A 19 34.68 -24.33 10.37
C PRO A 19 35.90 -23.41 10.42
N PRO A 20 36.37 -22.90 9.27
CA PRO A 20 37.42 -21.88 9.28
C PRO A 20 37.01 -20.74 10.22
N PRO A 21 37.97 -20.09 10.92
CA PRO A 21 37.64 -19.07 11.90
C PRO A 21 36.92 -17.90 11.22
N LEU A 22 35.72 -17.59 11.72
CA LEU A 22 34.92 -16.41 11.37
C LEU A 22 35.71 -15.15 11.72
N TYR A 23 36.61 -14.69 10.84
CA TYR A 23 37.08 -13.32 10.97
C TYR A 23 35.92 -12.43 10.52
N GLU A 24 35.34 -11.70 11.47
CA GLU A 24 34.38 -10.59 11.30
C GLU A 24 33.49 -10.72 10.05
N ASP A 25 32.53 -11.65 10.08
CA ASP A 25 31.41 -11.71 9.12
C ASP A 25 30.16 -11.49 9.98
N ARG A 26 29.79 -10.21 10.14
CA ARG A 26 28.86 -9.78 11.20
C ARG A 26 27.41 -9.86 10.77
N ASP A 27 27.12 -9.72 9.49
CA ASP A 27 25.79 -9.86 8.89
C ASP A 27 25.52 -11.24 8.27
N ARG A 28 26.56 -12.05 8.02
CA ARG A 28 26.48 -13.45 7.58
C ARG A 28 26.03 -13.64 6.14
N ASP A 29 26.45 -12.75 5.25
CA ASP A 29 26.29 -12.94 3.81
C ASP A 29 27.39 -13.84 3.18
N GLY A 30 28.42 -14.17 3.95
CA GLY A 30 29.52 -15.05 3.53
C GLY A 30 30.70 -14.30 2.89
N ALA A 31 30.64 -12.97 2.85
CA ALA A 31 31.79 -12.11 2.74
C ALA A 31 32.44 -11.92 4.11
N SER A 32 33.35 -10.97 4.21
CA SER A 32 34.09 -10.73 5.44
C SER A 32 34.35 -9.25 5.55
N ALA A 33 34.49 -8.71 6.76
CA ALA A 33 34.68 -7.29 7.00
C ALA A 33 35.87 -6.62 6.28
N GLN A 34 36.79 -7.38 5.68
CA GLN A 34 37.89 -6.83 4.87
C GLN A 34 37.55 -6.68 3.39
N SER A 35 36.65 -7.52 2.88
CA SER A 35 36.22 -7.54 1.48
C SER A 35 34.84 -6.92 1.29
N ASP A 36 34.06 -6.89 2.37
CA ASP A 36 32.72 -6.34 2.44
C ASP A 36 32.79 -4.84 2.74
N CYS A 37 32.11 -4.06 1.90
CA CYS A 37 32.03 -2.62 2.00
C CYS A 37 31.02 -2.15 3.06
N ASP A 38 30.07 -3.00 3.49
CA ASP A 38 29.18 -2.78 4.64
C ASP A 38 28.87 -4.08 5.42
N ASP A 39 29.78 -4.48 6.33
CA ASP A 39 29.69 -5.65 7.25
C ASP A 39 28.56 -5.56 8.30
N LEU A 40 27.52 -4.76 8.05
CA LEU A 40 26.28 -4.71 8.82
C LEU A 40 25.05 -5.03 7.99
N ASP A 41 25.16 -5.06 6.67
CA ASP A 41 24.05 -5.25 5.74
C ASP A 41 24.29 -6.50 4.89
N PRO A 42 23.59 -7.61 5.14
CA PRO A 42 23.77 -8.84 4.37
C PRO A 42 23.29 -8.74 2.91
N ALA A 43 22.76 -7.59 2.48
CA ALA A 43 22.47 -7.28 1.09
C ALA A 43 23.64 -6.63 0.35
N VAL A 44 24.70 -6.23 1.05
CA VAL A 44 25.87 -5.55 0.50
C VAL A 44 27.07 -6.48 0.64
N PHE A 45 27.53 -7.07 -0.46
CA PHE A 45 28.70 -7.95 -0.46
C PHE A 45 29.30 -8.11 -1.85
N PRO A 46 30.58 -8.50 -1.96
CA PRO A 46 31.24 -8.83 -3.22
C PRO A 46 30.38 -9.66 -4.20
N GLY A 47 29.92 -9.04 -5.29
CA GLY A 47 29.11 -9.65 -6.34
C GLY A 47 27.62 -9.82 -6.01
N ALA A 48 27.08 -9.08 -5.02
CA ALA A 48 25.64 -8.93 -4.84
C ALA A 48 24.99 -8.28 -6.07
N PRO A 49 23.68 -8.47 -6.32
CA PRO A 49 22.99 -7.71 -7.35
C PRO A 49 22.84 -6.25 -6.94
N GLU A 50 23.30 -5.35 -7.80
CA GLU A 50 23.08 -3.91 -7.68
C GLU A 50 21.59 -3.55 -7.67
N ARG A 51 21.26 -2.57 -6.82
CA ARG A 51 19.92 -2.00 -6.66
C ARG A 51 20.03 -0.50 -6.86
N CYS A 52 18.94 0.12 -7.28
CA CYS A 52 18.90 1.58 -7.40
C CYS A 52 18.63 2.26 -6.06
N ASP A 53 19.52 2.06 -5.09
CA ASP A 53 19.39 2.64 -3.75
C ASP A 53 20.55 3.59 -3.39
N GLY A 54 21.48 3.81 -4.32
CA GLY A 54 22.64 4.67 -4.16
C GLY A 54 23.75 4.04 -3.30
N VAL A 55 23.69 2.73 -3.09
CA VAL A 55 24.70 1.93 -2.40
C VAL A 55 25.43 1.07 -3.44
N ASP A 56 26.75 0.99 -3.31
CA ASP A 56 27.58 -0.03 -3.96
C ASP A 56 27.26 -1.37 -3.28
N ASN A 57 26.26 -2.11 -3.79
CA ASN A 57 25.81 -3.34 -3.17
C ASN A 57 26.81 -4.48 -3.43
N ASP A 58 27.52 -4.45 -4.55
CA ASP A 58 28.41 -5.52 -4.99
C ASP A 58 29.88 -5.31 -4.60
N CYS A 59 30.19 -4.18 -3.97
CA CYS A 59 31.49 -3.76 -3.47
C CYS A 59 32.60 -3.69 -4.55
N ASP A 60 32.26 -3.42 -5.80
CA ASP A 60 33.24 -3.25 -6.89
C ASP A 60 33.80 -1.81 -7.01
N GLY A 61 33.19 -0.85 -6.31
CA GLY A 61 33.56 0.56 -6.27
C GLY A 61 32.81 1.44 -7.27
N LEU A 62 31.86 0.89 -8.01
CA LEU A 62 30.82 1.60 -8.75
C LEU A 62 29.53 1.61 -7.91
N VAL A 63 28.56 2.43 -8.29
CA VAL A 63 27.30 2.57 -7.54
C VAL A 63 26.17 2.48 -8.55
N ASP A 64 25.22 1.59 -8.27
CA ASP A 64 24.05 1.32 -9.08
C ASP A 64 24.39 0.91 -10.54
N GLU A 65 25.59 0.39 -10.82
CA GLU A 65 25.92 -0.17 -12.13
C GLU A 65 25.15 -1.46 -12.39
N ASP A 66 24.88 -1.80 -13.65
CA ASP A 66 24.09 -3.00 -14.01
C ASP A 66 22.67 -3.11 -13.38
N SER A 67 22.25 -2.14 -12.55
CA SER A 67 20.92 -2.01 -11.96
C SER A 67 19.83 -1.72 -13.00
N ASP A 68 20.22 -1.34 -14.22
CA ASP A 68 19.34 -1.18 -15.37
C ASP A 68 18.74 -2.52 -15.86
N ASP A 69 19.31 -3.66 -15.47
CA ASP A 69 18.72 -4.99 -15.71
C ASP A 69 17.54 -5.27 -14.75
N VAL A 70 17.42 -4.51 -13.67
CA VAL A 70 16.26 -4.56 -12.77
C VAL A 70 15.16 -3.70 -13.37
N VAL A 71 14.13 -4.36 -13.89
CA VAL A 71 12.96 -3.71 -14.49
C VAL A 71 11.83 -3.63 -13.47
N GLY A 72 11.32 -2.42 -13.25
CA GLY A 72 10.13 -2.15 -12.46
C GLY A 72 8.91 -1.91 -13.35
N VAL A 73 7.72 -2.07 -12.76
CA VAL A 73 6.45 -1.67 -13.37
C VAL A 73 6.07 -0.31 -12.84
N PHE A 74 5.79 0.63 -13.74
CA PHE A 74 5.44 2.00 -13.39
C PHE A 74 4.18 2.46 -14.14
N TYR A 75 3.51 3.44 -13.56
CA TYR A 75 2.29 4.10 -14.05
C TYR A 75 2.57 5.58 -14.25
N ALA A 76 1.88 6.23 -15.18
CA ALA A 76 2.05 7.66 -15.39
C ALA A 76 1.49 8.42 -14.17
N ASP A 77 2.25 9.37 -13.66
CA ASP A 77 1.87 10.24 -12.53
C ASP A 77 1.85 11.68 -13.07
N VAL A 78 0.67 12.14 -13.45
CA VAL A 78 0.49 13.36 -14.25
C VAL A 78 0.34 14.60 -13.38
N ASP A 79 -0.26 14.47 -12.21
CA ASP A 79 -0.49 15.55 -11.24
C ASP A 79 0.51 15.57 -10.07
N GLY A 80 1.26 14.49 -9.87
CA GLY A 80 2.41 14.43 -8.98
C GLY A 80 2.07 14.09 -7.53
N ASP A 81 1.01 13.32 -7.29
CA ASP A 81 0.62 12.87 -5.94
C ASP A 81 1.29 11.57 -5.47
N GLY A 82 1.99 10.88 -6.39
CA GLY A 82 2.67 9.62 -6.10
C GLY A 82 1.83 8.36 -6.33
N TYR A 83 0.65 8.50 -6.93
CA TYR A 83 -0.13 7.45 -7.54
C TYR A 83 -0.20 7.67 -9.05
N GLY A 84 -0.29 6.58 -9.79
CA GLY A 84 -0.41 6.66 -11.24
C GLY A 84 -1.48 5.74 -11.77
N ALA A 85 -1.89 6.02 -13.00
CA ALA A 85 -2.92 5.24 -13.67
C ALA A 85 -2.51 4.85 -15.11
N GLY A 86 -3.49 4.28 -15.83
CA GLY A 86 -3.32 3.88 -17.22
C GLY A 86 -2.57 2.56 -17.45
N ALA A 87 -2.02 2.42 -18.65
CA ALA A 87 -1.31 1.21 -19.04
C ALA A 87 0.09 1.19 -18.41
N PRO A 88 0.44 0.14 -17.65
CA PRO A 88 1.76 0.06 -17.03
C PRO A 88 2.87 0.02 -18.09
N VAL A 89 3.98 0.68 -17.77
CA VAL A 89 5.23 0.60 -18.54
C VAL A 89 6.29 -0.14 -17.73
N GLU A 90 7.08 -0.94 -18.41
CA GLU A 90 8.26 -1.58 -17.84
C GLU A 90 9.47 -0.66 -18.11
N LEU A 91 10.07 -0.16 -17.04
CA LEU A 91 11.24 0.72 -17.10
C LEU A 91 12.36 0.17 -16.20
N PRO A 92 13.64 0.37 -16.56
CA PRO A 92 14.73 0.13 -15.62
C PRO A 92 14.52 0.97 -14.35
N VAL A 93 14.69 0.38 -13.17
CA VAL A 93 14.39 1.06 -11.89
C VAL A 93 15.24 2.33 -11.73
N CYS A 94 16.51 2.31 -12.15
CA CYS A 94 17.38 3.50 -12.15
C CYS A 94 17.13 4.51 -13.27
N SER A 95 16.29 4.15 -14.23
CA SER A 95 15.87 5.05 -15.30
C SER A 95 14.38 5.40 -15.17
N ALA A 96 13.77 5.18 -13.99
CA ALA A 96 12.41 5.61 -13.71
C ALA A 96 12.29 7.11 -13.98
N ARG A 97 11.32 7.47 -14.81
CA ARG A 97 11.13 8.86 -15.23
C ARG A 97 10.39 9.61 -14.13
N ALA A 98 10.66 10.90 -13.98
CA ALA A 98 10.04 11.74 -12.95
C ALA A 98 8.51 11.89 -13.11
N ASP A 99 7.95 11.50 -14.25
CA ASP A 99 6.52 11.49 -14.57
C ASP A 99 5.87 10.11 -14.40
N HIS A 100 6.53 9.19 -13.69
CA HIS A 100 6.02 7.85 -13.44
C HIS A 100 6.27 7.39 -12.00
N VAL A 101 5.34 6.62 -11.46
CA VAL A 101 5.40 6.07 -10.10
C VAL A 101 5.06 4.58 -10.07
N ALA A 102 5.58 3.85 -9.09
CA ALA A 102 5.34 2.42 -8.93
C ALA A 102 3.97 2.10 -8.31
N THR A 103 3.33 3.09 -7.69
CA THR A 103 2.04 2.95 -7.02
C THR A 103 0.91 3.17 -8.03
N ALA A 104 0.04 2.19 -8.18
CA ALA A 104 -1.12 2.29 -9.05
C ALA A 104 -2.35 2.77 -8.29
N GLY A 105 -3.38 3.18 -9.01
CA GLY A 105 -4.76 3.25 -8.50
C GLY A 105 -5.37 4.63 -8.48
N ASP A 106 -4.66 5.63 -8.99
CA ASP A 106 -5.22 6.96 -9.23
C ASP A 106 -6.42 6.88 -10.20
N CYS A 107 -7.54 7.47 -9.77
CA CYS A 107 -8.79 7.53 -10.51
C CYS A 107 -9.03 8.87 -11.22
N ASP A 108 -8.24 9.91 -10.94
CA ASP A 108 -8.22 11.21 -11.62
C ASP A 108 -6.79 11.79 -11.72
N GLU A 109 -6.08 11.42 -12.80
CA GLU A 109 -4.71 11.89 -13.16
C GLU A 109 -4.58 13.43 -13.40
N THR A 110 -5.58 14.22 -13.04
CA THR A 110 -5.56 15.68 -13.17
C THR A 110 -5.65 16.41 -11.83
N SER A 111 -5.78 15.68 -10.73
CA SER A 111 -6.03 16.21 -9.40
C SER A 111 -5.25 15.45 -8.34
N ALA A 112 -4.14 16.04 -7.88
CA ALA A 112 -3.30 15.49 -6.81
C ALA A 112 -3.97 15.34 -5.43
N ASP A 113 -5.24 15.76 -5.30
CA ASP A 113 -6.07 15.57 -4.12
C ASP A 113 -6.99 14.31 -4.25
N VAL A 114 -6.94 13.59 -5.38
CA VAL A 114 -7.81 12.44 -5.70
C VAL A 114 -6.94 11.21 -5.94
N HIS A 115 -6.81 10.36 -4.94
CA HIS A 115 -5.94 9.18 -5.02
C HIS A 115 -6.23 8.18 -3.90
N PRO A 116 -5.81 6.89 -4.04
CA PRO A 116 -5.90 5.92 -2.96
C PRO A 116 -5.31 6.41 -1.64
N GLY A 117 -6.11 6.44 -0.58
CA GLY A 117 -5.66 6.99 0.69
C GLY A 117 -6.64 6.82 1.85
N PRO A 118 -6.24 7.25 3.05
CA PRO A 118 -7.13 7.30 4.23
C PRO A 118 -7.89 8.63 4.33
N GLU A 119 -7.73 9.54 3.37
CA GLU A 119 -8.40 10.83 3.40
C GLU A 119 -9.88 10.61 3.10
N PRO A 120 -10.79 11.11 3.94
CA PRO A 120 -12.21 10.85 3.78
C PRO A 120 -12.77 11.62 2.59
N ASP A 121 -13.70 11.03 1.86
CA ASP A 121 -14.49 11.79 0.90
C ASP A 121 -15.23 12.93 1.57
N VAL A 122 -15.24 14.06 0.87
CA VAL A 122 -16.09 15.20 1.19
C VAL A 122 -17.29 15.20 0.27
N CYS A 123 -18.40 15.82 0.68
CA CYS A 123 -19.65 15.89 -0.08
C CYS A 123 -19.55 16.81 -1.32
N ASP A 124 -18.71 16.47 -2.29
CA ASP A 124 -18.51 17.22 -3.53
C ASP A 124 -18.74 16.38 -4.80
N ARG A 125 -19.17 15.11 -4.63
CA ARG A 125 -19.40 14.12 -5.67
C ARG A 125 -18.14 13.62 -6.37
N VAL A 126 -16.98 13.78 -5.73
CA VAL A 126 -15.72 13.20 -6.16
C VAL A 126 -15.42 11.99 -5.27
N ASP A 127 -15.00 10.90 -5.91
CA ASP A 127 -14.37 9.75 -5.25
C ASP A 127 -12.91 10.16 -5.00
N SER A 128 -12.63 10.71 -3.84
CA SER A 128 -11.34 11.32 -3.46
C SER A 128 -10.32 10.28 -3.00
N ASP A 129 -10.79 9.12 -2.53
CA ASP A 129 -9.94 8.02 -2.05
C ASP A 129 -9.84 6.85 -3.04
N CYS A 130 -10.51 6.96 -4.19
CA CYS A 130 -10.51 5.99 -5.29
C CYS A 130 -10.93 4.57 -4.88
N ASP A 131 -11.80 4.41 -3.86
CA ASP A 131 -12.30 3.09 -3.45
C ASP A 131 -13.45 2.58 -4.35
N GLY A 132 -14.00 3.45 -5.20
CA GLY A 132 -15.09 3.19 -6.14
C GLY A 132 -16.48 3.52 -5.60
N LEU A 133 -16.56 4.10 -4.40
CA LEU A 133 -17.74 4.74 -3.85
C LEU A 133 -17.55 6.27 -3.95
N VAL A 134 -18.61 7.02 -3.66
CA VAL A 134 -18.59 8.48 -3.80
C VAL A 134 -19.28 9.05 -2.56
N ASP A 135 -18.59 9.95 -1.88
CA ASP A 135 -19.06 10.67 -0.69
C ASP A 135 -19.45 9.76 0.51
N GLU A 136 -18.93 8.53 0.63
CA GLU A 136 -19.39 7.56 1.64
C GLU A 136 -18.94 7.87 3.07
N ASP A 137 -17.78 8.51 3.22
CA ASP A 137 -17.17 8.81 4.51
C ASP A 137 -17.78 10.04 5.19
N GLU A 138 -18.50 10.86 4.42
CA GLU A 138 -19.26 12.01 4.90
C GLU A 138 -20.78 11.83 4.75
N ALA A 139 -21.27 10.60 4.61
CA ALA A 139 -22.70 10.32 4.55
C ALA A 139 -23.43 10.78 5.83
N VAL A 140 -24.06 11.95 5.76
CA VAL A 140 -24.89 12.52 6.82
C VAL A 140 -26.33 12.03 6.70
N ILE A 141 -26.96 11.74 7.85
CA ILE A 141 -28.38 11.38 7.88
C ILE A 141 -29.21 12.65 7.66
N PHE A 142 -29.89 12.72 6.53
CA PHE A 142 -30.96 13.69 6.31
C PHE A 142 -32.33 13.06 6.53
N TRP A 143 -33.26 13.86 7.02
CA TRP A 143 -34.67 13.51 7.06
C TRP A 143 -35.39 14.37 6.02
N PRO A 144 -35.98 13.78 4.97
CA PRO A 144 -36.69 14.53 3.94
C PRO A 144 -38.05 15.09 4.44
N ASP A 145 -38.25 16.39 4.28
CA ASP A 145 -39.40 17.25 4.62
C ASP A 145 -40.11 17.73 3.35
N ARG A 146 -40.83 16.80 2.72
CA ARG A 146 -41.43 17.01 1.39
C ARG A 146 -42.50 18.12 1.38
N ASP A 147 -43.09 18.45 2.52
CA ASP A 147 -44.13 19.47 2.64
C ASP A 147 -43.68 20.77 3.33
N GLY A 148 -42.45 20.81 3.84
CA GLY A 148 -41.77 22.00 4.32
C GLY A 148 -42.21 22.45 5.72
N ASP A 149 -42.70 21.53 6.55
CA ASP A 149 -43.27 21.85 7.86
C ASP A 149 -42.25 21.82 9.02
N GLY A 150 -41.01 21.42 8.71
CA GLY A 150 -39.93 21.32 9.68
C GLY A 150 -39.89 20.00 10.45
N PHE A 151 -40.68 19.00 10.05
CA PHE A 151 -40.58 17.59 10.43
C PHE A 151 -40.30 16.74 9.19
N ALA A 152 -39.67 15.59 9.40
CA ALA A 152 -39.36 14.74 8.28
C ALA A 152 -39.53 13.24 8.54
N GLY A 153 -39.74 12.56 7.41
CA GLY A 153 -40.13 11.16 7.30
C GLY A 153 -38.98 10.16 7.33
N ALA A 154 -39.02 9.18 6.41
CA ALA A 154 -38.09 8.04 6.40
C ALA A 154 -36.62 8.43 6.10
N LEU A 155 -35.68 7.66 6.64
CA LEU A 155 -34.24 7.87 6.49
C LEU A 155 -33.82 7.94 5.01
N ALA A 156 -33.16 9.03 4.63
CA ALA A 156 -32.42 9.15 3.38
C ALA A 156 -30.92 9.20 3.68
N TRP A 157 -30.15 8.34 3.01
CA TRP A 157 -28.69 8.40 2.99
C TRP A 157 -28.31 9.27 1.78
N THR A 158 -27.86 10.49 2.03
CA THR A 158 -27.43 11.43 0.98
C THR A 158 -26.40 12.39 1.55
N CYS A 159 -25.45 12.82 0.72
CA CYS A 159 -24.33 13.68 1.08
C CYS A 159 -24.65 15.15 0.78
N GLU A 160 -25.70 15.42 0.00
CA GLU A 160 -26.26 16.76 -0.13
C GLU A 160 -27.48 16.98 0.78
N PRO A 161 -27.62 18.18 1.39
CA PRO A 161 -28.88 18.60 1.99
C PRO A 161 -29.93 18.70 0.88
N ASP A 162 -30.88 17.78 0.89
CA ASP A 162 -32.08 17.94 0.06
C ASP A 162 -32.76 19.26 0.50
N PRO A 163 -33.10 20.18 -0.43
CA PRO A 163 -33.88 21.38 -0.11
C PRO A 163 -35.22 21.08 0.59
N VAL A 164 -35.67 19.82 0.58
CA VAL A 164 -36.73 19.31 1.44
C VAL A 164 -36.14 18.49 2.59
N SER A 165 -35.40 19.07 3.54
CA SER A 165 -34.96 18.33 4.75
C SER A 165 -35.22 19.11 6.04
N ALA A 166 -35.61 18.42 7.12
CA ALA A 166 -36.04 19.03 8.39
C ALA A 166 -35.24 18.60 9.64
N PRO A 167 -35.18 19.47 10.67
CA PRO A 167 -34.45 19.21 11.92
C PRO A 167 -35.20 18.33 12.93
N HIS A 168 -36.48 18.01 12.71
CA HIS A 168 -37.29 17.23 13.65
C HIS A 168 -37.77 15.90 13.05
N ARG A 169 -37.57 14.81 13.80
CA ARG A 169 -38.04 13.47 13.42
C ARG A 169 -39.51 13.26 13.75
N GLY A 170 -40.20 12.41 12.97
CA GLY A 170 -41.47 11.80 13.36
C GLY A 170 -42.70 12.30 12.62
N ASP A 171 -42.52 12.87 11.42
CA ASP A 171 -43.63 13.04 10.50
C ASP A 171 -44.24 11.66 10.16
N CYS A 172 -45.55 11.59 10.20
CA CYS A 172 -46.31 10.37 9.93
C CYS A 172 -46.99 10.39 8.57
N ASP A 173 -46.93 11.50 7.84
CA ASP A 173 -47.51 11.68 6.52
C ASP A 173 -46.74 12.76 5.72
N ASP A 174 -45.62 12.36 5.11
CA ASP A 174 -44.69 13.19 4.31
C ASP A 174 -45.31 13.92 3.09
N GLY A 175 -46.63 13.99 2.97
CA GLY A 175 -47.36 14.74 1.94
C GLY A 175 -48.39 15.71 2.48
N ASP A 176 -48.48 15.90 3.81
CA ASP A 176 -49.46 16.74 4.48
C ASP A 176 -48.83 17.53 5.67
N PRO A 177 -48.57 18.85 5.51
CA PRO A 177 -47.86 19.66 6.51
C PRO A 177 -48.65 19.91 7.80
N ALA A 178 -49.86 19.35 7.90
CA ALA A 178 -50.71 19.37 9.09
C ALA A 178 -50.61 18.10 9.93
N ARG A 179 -49.80 17.11 9.55
CA ARG A 179 -49.72 15.79 10.20
C ARG A 179 -48.36 15.50 10.85
N ASN A 180 -47.93 16.40 11.72
CA ASN A 180 -46.68 16.28 12.48
C ASN A 180 -46.87 16.13 14.01
N PRO A 181 -45.80 15.75 14.75
CA PRO A 181 -45.77 15.72 16.22
C PRO A 181 -45.96 17.11 16.86
N GLY A 182 -47.22 17.52 17.04
CA GLY A 182 -47.58 18.82 17.64
C GLY A 182 -48.87 19.40 17.08
N ALA A 183 -49.35 18.89 15.94
CA ALA A 183 -50.66 19.19 15.40
C ALA A 183 -51.79 18.54 16.24
N PHE A 184 -52.81 19.32 16.60
CA PHE A 184 -54.00 18.90 17.34
C PHE A 184 -55.26 19.08 16.50
#